data_AF-A0A2T2SPG0-F1
#
_entry.id   AF-A0A2T2SPG0-F1
#
_cell.length_a   1.000
_cell.length_b   1.000
_cell.length_c   1.000
_cell.angle_alpha   90.00
_cell.angle_beta   90.00
_cell.angle_gamma   90.00
#
_symmetry.space_group_name_H-M   'P 1'
#
loop_
_entity.id
_entity.type
_entity.pdbx_description
1 polymer ?
#
loop_
_entity_poly.entity_id
_entity_poly.type
_entity_poly.pdbx_seq_one_letter_code
_entity_poly.pdbx_strand_id
1 'polypeptide(L)'
;MSAEKLRALLRNHLLSGSVSSSQAVTAGRAQTLQGDTLSIEQSGESVMIENATVVTPDIKAENGVIHVVDAVLMSSEDAAGSMSSKK
;
A
#
# COMPACT_ATOMS: atom_id res chain seq x y z
N MET A 1 18.73 3.41 -7.12
CA MET A 1 17.36 3.95 -6.95
C MET A 1 17.43 5.46 -7.04
N SER A 2 16.72 6.08 -7.98
CA SER A 2 16.71 7.55 -8.14
C SER A 2 15.77 8.18 -7.10
N ALA A 3 16.01 9.45 -6.73
CA ALA A 3 15.22 10.14 -5.71
C ALA A 3 13.70 10.18 -6.04
N GLU A 4 13.35 10.23 -7.32
CA GLU A 4 11.95 10.20 -7.78
C GLU A 4 11.28 8.84 -7.56
N LYS A 5 12.00 7.73 -7.74
CA LYS A 5 11.48 6.37 -7.50
C LYS A 5 11.14 6.15 -6.03
N LEU A 6 12.01 6.62 -5.13
CA LEU A 6 11.75 6.55 -3.69
C LEU A 6 10.49 7.36 -3.30
N ARG A 7 10.29 8.53 -3.92
CA ARG A 7 9.08 9.33 -3.68
C ARG A 7 7.82 8.62 -4.16
N ALA A 8 7.83 7.99 -5.33
CA ALA A 8 6.70 7.22 -5.84
C ALA A 8 6.35 6.05 -4.89
N LEU A 9 7.37 5.28 -4.47
CA LEU A 9 7.19 4.17 -3.53
C LEU A 9 6.55 4.63 -2.22
N LEU A 10 7.03 5.71 -1.62
CA LEU A 10 6.45 6.24 -0.37
C LEU A 10 5.01 6.71 -0.57
N ARG A 11 4.70 7.35 -1.71
CA ARG A 11 3.32 7.77 -2.04
C ARG A 11 2.39 6.58 -2.23
N ASN A 12 2.89 5.45 -2.68
CA ASN A 12 2.11 4.23 -2.80
C ASN A 12 1.70 3.62 -1.45
N HIS A 13 2.44 3.92 -0.38
CA HIS A 13 2.09 3.48 0.99
C HIS A 13 1.15 4.46 1.70
N LEU A 14 0.81 5.58 1.06
CA LEU A 14 0.01 6.65 1.64
C LEU A 14 -1.36 6.71 0.97
N LEU A 15 -2.38 6.84 1.79
CA LEU A 15 -3.78 6.98 1.40
C LEU A 15 -4.28 8.36 1.84
N SER A 16 -5.13 8.97 1.03
CA SER A 16 -5.83 10.20 1.41
C SER A 16 -6.95 9.87 2.38
N GLY A 17 -6.75 10.15 3.67
CA GLY A 17 -7.77 10.04 4.71
C GLY A 17 -7.57 8.88 5.68
N SER A 18 -8.53 8.73 6.59
CA SER A 18 -8.48 7.73 7.67
C SER A 18 -9.34 6.53 7.30
N VAL A 19 -8.70 5.45 6.84
CA VAL A 19 -9.37 4.19 6.51
C VAL A 19 -9.04 3.15 7.58
N SER A 20 -10.07 2.69 8.31
CA SER A 20 -9.93 1.56 9.24
C SER A 20 -9.90 0.23 8.50
N SER A 21 -9.39 -0.82 9.12
CA SER A 21 -9.24 -2.14 8.47
C SER A 21 -10.58 -2.69 7.99
N SER A 22 -11.64 -2.53 8.78
CA SER A 22 -12.99 -2.98 8.42
C SER A 22 -13.54 -2.24 7.19
N GLN A 23 -13.27 -0.94 7.06
CA GLN A 23 -13.67 -0.16 5.89
C GLN A 23 -12.82 -0.53 4.67
N ALA A 24 -11.52 -0.76 4.87
CA ALA A 24 -10.58 -1.19 3.84
C ALA A 24 -11.01 -2.52 3.21
N VAL A 25 -11.34 -3.50 4.06
CA VAL A 25 -11.84 -4.82 3.63
C VAL A 25 -13.19 -4.73 2.94
N THR A 26 -14.10 -3.89 3.45
CA THR A 26 -15.43 -3.69 2.85
C THR A 26 -15.34 -3.04 1.47
N ALA A 27 -14.42 -2.08 1.30
CA ALA A 27 -14.17 -1.44 0.01
C ALA A 27 -13.49 -2.39 -0.98
N GLY A 28 -12.63 -3.30 -0.49
CA GLY A 28 -11.87 -4.27 -1.28
C GLY A 28 -10.78 -3.66 -2.18
N ARG A 29 -10.77 -2.34 -2.33
CA ARG A 29 -9.79 -1.58 -3.11
C ARG A 29 -9.54 -0.23 -2.47
N ALA A 30 -8.30 0.25 -2.55
CA ALA A 30 -7.91 1.58 -2.07
C ALA A 30 -7.00 2.28 -3.08
N GLN A 31 -7.26 3.55 -3.35
CA GLN A 31 -6.45 4.36 -4.27
C GLN A 31 -5.39 5.13 -3.49
N THR A 32 -4.12 4.91 -3.83
CA THR A 32 -2.97 5.53 -3.16
C THR A 32 -2.73 6.96 -3.64
N LEU A 33 -1.91 7.71 -2.92
CA LEU A 33 -1.50 9.05 -3.34
C LEU A 33 -0.68 9.09 -4.64
N GLN A 34 -0.16 7.95 -5.08
CA GLN A 34 0.50 7.83 -6.38
C GLN A 34 -0.50 7.67 -7.54
N GLY A 35 -1.77 7.32 -7.23
CA GLY A 35 -2.81 7.04 -8.21
C GLY A 35 -2.95 5.54 -8.54
N ASP A 36 -2.08 4.70 -8.00
CA ASP A 36 -2.20 3.24 -8.06
C ASP A 36 -3.39 2.76 -7.21
N THR A 37 -4.01 1.66 -7.62
CA THR A 37 -5.10 1.02 -6.85
C THR A 37 -4.57 -0.26 -6.24
N LEU A 38 -4.60 -0.33 -4.91
CA LEU A 38 -4.27 -1.53 -4.14
C LEU A 38 -5.52 -2.36 -3.92
N SER A 39 -5.43 -3.66 -4.18
CA SER A 39 -6.46 -4.63 -3.82
C SER A 39 -6.27 -5.04 -2.36
N ILE A 40 -7.38 -5.02 -1.61
CA ILE A 40 -7.41 -5.38 -0.21
C ILE A 40 -8.33 -6.59 -0.08
N GLU A 41 -7.79 -7.66 0.48
CA GLU A 41 -8.50 -8.91 0.67
C GLU A 41 -8.40 -9.33 2.13
N GLN A 42 -9.45 -9.93 2.65
CA GLN A 42 -9.41 -10.53 3.98
C GLN A 42 -9.13 -12.02 3.83
N SER A 43 -8.03 -12.47 4.44
CA SER A 43 -7.64 -13.87 4.51
C SER A 43 -7.82 -14.35 5.96
N GLY A 44 -9.01 -14.86 6.25
CA GLY A 44 -9.40 -15.27 7.61
C GLY A 44 -9.46 -14.08 8.57
N GLU A 45 -8.63 -14.11 9.62
CA GLU A 45 -8.51 -13.02 10.59
C GLU A 45 -7.50 -11.95 10.18
N SER A 46 -6.73 -12.18 9.12
CA SER A 46 -5.69 -11.25 8.64
C SER A 46 -6.16 -10.48 7.41
N VAL A 47 -5.75 -9.21 7.30
CA VAL A 47 -5.97 -8.40 6.10
C VAL A 47 -4.73 -8.48 5.22
N MET A 48 -4.92 -8.71 3.94
CA MET A 48 -3.88 -8.71 2.92
C MET A 48 -4.10 -7.52 1.98
N ILE A 49 -3.02 -6.82 1.66
CA ILE A 49 -3.00 -5.71 0.71
C ILE A 49 -2.03 -6.12 -0.38
N GLU A 50 -2.55 -6.49 -1.54
CA GLU A 50 -1.77 -7.08 -2.65
C GLU A 50 -0.92 -8.28 -2.16
N ASN A 51 0.40 -8.10 -2.01
CA ASN A 51 1.34 -9.12 -1.55
C ASN A 51 1.86 -8.85 -0.11
N ALA A 52 1.22 -7.96 0.63
CA ALA A 52 1.60 -7.58 1.98
C ALA A 52 0.52 -7.98 2.99
N THR A 53 0.91 -8.66 4.07
CA THR A 53 -0.01 -8.99 5.16
C THR A 53 0.05 -7.91 6.24
N VAL A 54 -1.12 -7.47 6.71
CA VAL A 54 -1.25 -6.55 7.83
C VAL A 54 -1.00 -7.31 9.14
N VAL A 55 0.11 -6.98 9.79
CA VAL A 55 0.54 -7.56 11.08
C VAL A 55 -0.16 -6.87 12.24
N THR A 56 -0.32 -5.55 12.16
CA THR A 56 -0.98 -4.75 13.21
C THR A 56 -1.91 -3.72 12.58
N PRO A 57 -3.22 -4.02 12.54
CA PRO A 57 -4.22 -3.08 12.05
C PRO A 57 -4.57 -1.99 13.08
N ASP A 58 -5.15 -0.89 12.59
CA ASP A 58 -5.89 0.12 13.37
C ASP A 58 -5.11 0.86 14.48
N ILE A 59 -3.85 1.20 14.22
CA ILE A 59 -3.08 2.07 15.13
C ILE A 59 -3.56 3.50 14.96
N LYS A 60 -4.31 4.02 15.93
CA LYS A 60 -4.75 5.42 15.94
C LYS A 60 -3.57 6.36 16.14
N ALA A 61 -3.36 7.22 15.17
CA ALA A 61 -2.46 8.36 15.25
C ALA A 61 -3.29 9.66 15.28
N GLU A 62 -2.68 10.76 15.70
CA GLU A 62 -3.35 12.08 15.73
C GLU A 62 -3.85 12.51 14.34
N ASN A 63 -3.19 12.04 13.28
CA ASN A 63 -3.42 12.46 11.90
C ASN A 63 -4.09 11.38 11.04
N GLY A 64 -4.48 10.24 11.62
CA GLY A 64 -5.08 9.15 10.85
C GLY A 64 -4.95 7.77 11.50
N VAL A 65 -4.93 6.74 10.65
CA VAL A 65 -4.80 5.34 11.06
C VAL A 65 -3.58 4.74 10.38
N ILE A 66 -2.73 4.08 11.17
CA ILE A 66 -1.54 3.38 10.69
C ILE A 66 -1.82 1.88 10.74
N HIS A 67 -1.47 1.18 9.66
CA HIS A 67 -1.51 -0.27 9.57
C HIS A 67 -0.09 -0.78 9.33
N VAL A 68 0.39 -1.69 10.17
CA VAL A 68 1.72 -2.29 10.03
C VAL A 68 1.62 -3.47 9.07
N VAL A 69 2.46 -3.48 8.05
CA VAL A 69 2.55 -4.55 7.05
C VAL A 69 3.93 -5.19 7.07
N ASP A 70 3.99 -6.48 6.72
CA ASP A 70 5.26 -7.24 6.70
C ASP A 70 6.05 -7.07 5.39
N ALA A 71 5.40 -6.58 4.32
CA ALA A 71 6.02 -6.39 3.01
C ALA A 71 5.83 -4.98 2.45
N VAL A 72 6.76 -4.59 1.57
CA VAL A 72 6.75 -3.30 0.88
C VAL A 72 5.80 -3.37 -0.33
N LEU A 73 4.88 -2.41 -0.42
CA LEU A 73 3.96 -2.23 -1.54
C LEU A 73 4.71 -1.61 -2.72
N MET A 74 5.21 -2.45 -3.62
CA MET A 74 5.84 -1.98 -4.85
C MET A 74 4.81 -1.36 -5.79
N SER A 75 5.08 -0.13 -6.24
CA SER A 75 4.29 0.49 -7.32
C SER A 75 4.57 -0.21 -8.65
N SER A 76 3.58 -0.20 -9.54
CA SER A 76 3.69 -0.77 -10.88
C SER A 76 4.83 -0.14 -11.70
N GLU A 77 5.14 1.15 -11.46
CA GLU A 77 6.27 1.85 -12.08
C GLU A 77 7.65 1.31 -11.66
N ASP A 78 7.82 0.86 -10.42
CA ASP A 78 9.08 0.25 -9.95
C ASP A 78 9.21 -1.19 -10.46
N ALA A 79 8.12 -1.94 -10.52
CA ALA A 79 8.09 -3.29 -11.09
C ALA A 79 8.48 -3.27 -12.59
N ALA A 80 8.01 -2.28 -13.35
CA ALA A 80 8.38 -2.07 -14.76
C ALA A 80 9.81 -1.51 -14.94
N GLY A 81 10.35 -0.84 -13.91
CA GLY A 81 11.68 -0.22 -13.92
C GLY A 81 12.87 -1.18 -13.99
N SER A 82 12.66 -2.49 -13.81
CA SER A 82 13.70 -3.51 -13.93
C SER A 82 13.89 -4.06 -15.36
N MET A 83 13.01 -3.71 -16.32
CA MET A 83 13.13 -4.20 -17.71
C MET A 83 13.70 -3.18 -18.72
N SER A 84 14.00 -1.95 -18.32
CA SER A 84 14.62 -0.93 -19.21
C SER A 84 16.15 -0.82 -19.04
N SER A 85 16.84 -1.96 -19.04
CA SER A 85 18.29 -2.02 -19.29
C SER A 85 18.66 -3.29 -20.03
N LYS A 86 18.16 -3.42 -21.26
CA LYS A 86 18.92 -4.06 -22.32
C LYS A 86 18.86 -3.14 -23.54
N LYS A 87 19.92 -2.36 -23.67
CA LYS A 87 20.29 -1.64 -24.88
C LYS A 87 20.57 -2.63 -26.01
#